data_AF-A0A930MBE0-F1
#
_entry.id   AF-A0A930MBE0-F1
#
_cell.length_a   1.000
_cell.length_b   1.000
_cell.length_c   1.000
_cell.angle_alpha   90.00
_cell.angle_beta   90.00
_cell.angle_gamma   90.00
#
_symmetry.space_group_name_H-M   'P 1'
#
loop_
_entity.id
_entity.type
_entity.pdbx_description
1 polymer ?
#
loop_
_entity_poly.entity_id
_entity_poly.type
_entity_poly.pdbx_seq_one_letter_code
_entity_poly.pdbx_strand_id
1 'polypeptide(L)'
;MKREYMDGILYAMLFAVPAYVLGLYFPIVGGPVFGILLGMLFAKKRRPEKTESGIRFTGKKILQYAIILLGFEMNLFHVVEVGEQSLYVMVFTLAAAFLAAFVAGRLMGLDRDMTALVGAGTAICGGSAIAAVAPVIGAKDRDVVISIATIFFFNVIAVFL
;
A
#
# COMPACT_ATOMS: atom_id res chain seq x y z
N MET A 1 15.17 -17.71 -12.15
CA MET A 1 14.76 -16.29 -12.05
C MET A 1 15.60 -15.48 -13.04
N LYS A 2 14.99 -14.72 -13.98
CA LYS A 2 15.76 -13.87 -14.92
C LYS A 2 16.62 -12.86 -14.14
N ARG A 3 17.85 -12.62 -14.62
CA ARG A 3 18.85 -11.72 -14.02
C ARG A 3 18.30 -10.32 -13.73
N GLU A 4 17.38 -9.83 -14.58
CA GLU A 4 16.69 -8.54 -14.45
C GLU A 4 15.81 -8.41 -13.18
N TYR A 5 15.20 -9.49 -12.69
CA TYR A 5 14.42 -9.43 -11.44
C TYR A 5 15.34 -9.28 -10.22
N MET A 6 16.50 -9.93 -10.25
CA MET A 6 17.46 -9.91 -9.16
C MET A 6 18.08 -8.51 -9.00
N ASP A 7 18.42 -7.86 -10.12
CA ASP A 7 18.95 -6.49 -10.14
C ASP A 7 17.94 -5.48 -9.55
N GLY A 8 16.65 -5.64 -9.85
CA GLY A 8 15.60 -4.78 -9.28
C GLY A 8 15.31 -5.04 -7.79
N ILE A 9 15.37 -6.29 -7.33
CA ILE A 9 15.23 -6.63 -5.91
C ILE A 9 16.42 -6.09 -5.10
N LEU A 10 17.65 -6.24 -5.60
CA LEU A 10 18.86 -5.71 -4.95
C LEU A 10 18.80 -4.19 -4.83
N TYR A 11 18.36 -3.52 -5.90
CA TYR A 11 18.17 -2.08 -5.88
C TYR A 11 17.08 -1.67 -4.88
N ALA A 12 15.95 -2.40 -4.81
CA ALA A 12 14.92 -2.14 -3.81
C ALA A 12 15.44 -2.34 -2.38
N MET A 13 16.24 -3.39 -2.12
CA MET A 13 16.88 -3.63 -0.83
C MET A 13 17.84 -2.51 -0.43
N LEU A 14 18.58 -1.93 -1.38
CA LEU A 14 19.48 -0.82 -1.11
C LEU A 14 18.77 0.38 -0.47
N PHE A 15 17.50 0.62 -0.81
CA PHE A 15 16.68 1.68 -0.21
C PHE A 15 15.84 1.18 0.97
N ALA A 16 15.36 -0.06 0.92
CA ALA A 16 14.52 -0.64 1.96
C ALA A 16 15.29 -0.89 3.26
N VAL A 17 16.54 -1.35 3.21
CA VAL A 17 17.34 -1.66 4.41
C VAL A 17 17.62 -0.39 5.23
N PRO A 18 18.14 0.72 4.65
CA PRO A 18 18.30 1.97 5.39
C PRO A 18 16.97 2.49 5.93
N ALA A 19 15.89 2.45 5.13
CA ALA A 19 14.56 2.90 5.56
C ALA A 19 14.03 2.09 6.75
N TYR A 20 14.22 0.78 6.73
CA TYR A 20 13.80 -0.11 7.81
C TYR A 20 14.59 0.14 9.09
N VAL A 21 15.92 0.25 8.98
CA VAL A 21 16.79 0.56 10.13
C VAL A 21 16.42 1.92 10.74
N LEU A 22 16.24 2.95 9.92
CA LEU A 22 15.77 4.28 10.37
C LEU A 22 14.38 4.21 11.04
N GLY A 23 13.48 3.39 10.49
CA GLY A 23 12.15 3.14 11.06
C GLY A 23 12.19 2.44 12.43
N LEU A 24 13.21 1.61 12.71
CA LEU A 24 13.41 1.02 14.04
C LEU A 24 13.87 2.05 15.08
N TYR A 25 14.70 3.03 14.67
CA TYR A 25 15.13 4.11 15.57
C TYR A 25 14.00 5.12 15.87
N PHE A 26 13.08 5.34 14.93
CA PHE A 26 11.92 6.22 15.08
C PHE A 26 10.59 5.47 14.89
N PRO A 27 10.16 4.67 15.89
CA PRO A 27 9.00 3.79 15.77
C PRO A 27 7.66 4.53 15.61
N ILE A 28 7.60 5.82 15.98
CA ILE A 28 6.40 6.66 15.82
C ILE A 28 6.01 6.80 14.35
N VAL A 29 7.00 6.88 13.46
CA VAL A 29 6.78 7.18 12.04
C VAL A 29 6.81 5.91 11.18
N GLY A 30 7.58 4.89 11.60
CA GLY A 30 7.62 3.59 10.95
C GLY A 30 8.43 3.55 9.63
N GLY A 31 8.88 2.35 9.25
CA GLY A 31 9.70 2.11 8.06
C GLY A 31 9.10 2.57 6.71
N PRO A 32 7.78 2.42 6.45
CA PRO A 32 7.18 2.82 5.17
C PRO A 32 7.35 4.30 4.84
N VAL A 33 7.31 5.16 5.86
CA VAL A 33 7.43 6.62 5.69
C VAL A 33 8.84 7.01 5.28
N PHE A 34 9.85 6.49 5.98
CA PHE A 34 11.24 6.68 5.57
C PHE A 34 11.49 6.12 4.17
N GLY A 35 10.86 5.00 3.82
CA GLY A 35 10.90 4.43 2.47
C GLY A 35 10.35 5.39 1.40
N ILE A 36 9.23 6.04 1.66
CA ILE A 36 8.63 7.03 0.75
C ILE A 36 9.48 8.30 0.68
N LEU A 37 9.96 8.82 1.80
CA LEU A 37 10.83 10.00 1.84
C LEU A 37 12.13 9.77 1.05
N LEU A 38 12.80 8.64 1.28
CA LEU A 38 13.97 8.25 0.48
C LEU A 38 13.60 8.05 -0.99
N GLY A 39 12.47 7.40 -1.27
CA GLY A 39 11.96 7.22 -2.63
C GLY A 39 11.73 8.55 -3.36
N MET A 40 11.21 9.56 -2.66
CA MET A 40 10.93 10.90 -3.19
C MET A 40 12.22 11.71 -3.36
N LEU A 41 13.15 11.64 -2.41
CA LEU A 41 14.45 12.30 -2.48
C LEU A 41 15.27 11.80 -3.68
N PHE A 42 15.23 10.49 -3.91
CA PHE A 42 15.94 9.84 -5.02
C PHE A 42 15.10 9.71 -6.30
N ALA A 43 13.85 10.20 -6.33
CA ALA A 43 12.98 10.15 -7.51
C ALA A 43 13.56 10.94 -8.69
N LYS A 44 14.35 11.98 -8.42
CA LYS A 44 14.99 12.82 -9.45
C LYS A 44 16.16 12.12 -10.15
N LYS A 45 16.73 11.06 -9.57
CA LYS A 45 17.87 10.33 -10.15
C LYS A 45 17.34 9.31 -11.16
N ARG A 46 17.83 9.36 -12.41
CA ARG A 46 17.38 8.48 -13.50
C ARG A 46 17.61 7.02 -13.10
N ARG A 47 16.52 6.25 -12.97
CA ARG A 47 16.59 4.82 -12.66
C ARG A 47 17.00 4.02 -13.90
N PRO A 48 17.83 2.97 -13.77
CA PRO A 48 18.11 2.09 -14.90
C PRO A 48 16.84 1.34 -15.30
N GLU A 49 16.49 1.31 -16.60
CA GLU A 49 15.30 0.60 -17.11
C GLU A 49 15.30 -0.89 -16.73
N LYS A 50 16.48 -1.50 -16.62
CA LYS A 50 16.67 -2.90 -16.19
C LYS A 50 16.15 -3.18 -14.77
N THR A 51 16.01 -2.16 -13.94
CA THR A 51 15.63 -2.26 -12.52
C THR A 51 14.10 -2.16 -12.33
N GLU A 52 13.39 -1.57 -13.30
CA GLU A 52 11.95 -1.29 -13.20
C GLU A 52 11.10 -2.58 -13.11
N SER A 53 11.48 -3.60 -13.89
CA SER A 53 10.82 -4.90 -13.89
C SER A 53 10.91 -5.61 -12.53
N GLY A 54 12.05 -5.55 -11.85
CA GLY A 54 12.24 -6.12 -10.52
C GLY A 54 11.60 -5.31 -9.39
N ILE A 55 11.55 -3.97 -9.50
CA ILE A 55 10.81 -3.13 -8.54
C ILE A 55 9.31 -3.44 -8.63
N ARG A 56 8.75 -3.52 -9.84
CA ARG A 56 7.33 -3.86 -10.05
C ARG A 56 7.00 -5.28 -9.59
N PHE A 57 7.90 -6.23 -9.81
CA PHE A 57 7.77 -7.59 -9.29
C PHE A 57 7.70 -7.60 -7.75
N THR A 58 8.57 -6.85 -7.09
CA THR A 58 8.59 -6.72 -5.62
C THR A 58 7.32 -6.07 -5.10
N GLY A 59 6.88 -4.96 -5.68
CA GLY A 59 5.70 -4.22 -5.25
C GLY A 59 4.37 -4.96 -5.45
N LYS A 60 4.27 -5.86 -6.44
CA LYS A 60 3.04 -6.63 -6.72
C LYS A 60 3.09 -8.06 -6.20
N LYS A 61 4.03 -8.86 -6.68
CA LYS A 61 4.05 -10.31 -6.39
C LYS A 61 4.54 -10.61 -4.99
N ILE A 62 5.66 -10.01 -4.57
CA ILE A 62 6.20 -10.25 -3.22
C ILE A 62 5.20 -9.76 -2.15
N LEU A 63 4.57 -8.60 -2.37
CA LEU A 63 3.54 -8.09 -1.47
C LEU A 63 2.31 -9.03 -1.39
N GLN A 64 1.83 -9.56 -2.52
CA GLN A 64 0.74 -10.55 -2.51
C GLN A 64 1.11 -11.83 -1.76
N TYR A 65 2.33 -12.36 -1.94
CA TYR A 65 2.79 -13.51 -1.16
C TYR A 65 2.84 -13.21 0.34
N ALA A 66 3.28 -12.01 0.73
CA ALA A 66 3.27 -11.59 2.13
C ALA A 66 1.85 -11.54 2.71
N ILE A 67 0.87 -11.04 1.96
CA ILE A 67 -0.55 -11.02 2.38
C ILE A 67 -1.09 -12.44 2.55
N ILE A 68 -0.76 -13.36 1.63
CA ILE A 68 -1.18 -14.76 1.73
C ILE A 68 -0.58 -15.43 2.97
N LEU A 69 0.72 -15.24 3.22
CA LEU A 69 1.41 -15.76 4.40
C LEU A 69 0.82 -15.20 5.70
N LEU A 70 0.51 -13.89 5.74
CA LEU A 70 -0.17 -13.25 6.88
C LEU A 70 -1.54 -13.90 7.15
N GLY A 71 -2.27 -14.27 6.09
CA GLY A 71 -3.54 -15.00 6.22
C GLY A 71 -3.38 -16.40 6.84
N PHE A 72 -2.29 -17.11 6.54
CA PHE A 72 -1.99 -18.41 7.16
C PHE A 72 -1.59 -18.30 8.64
N GLU A 73 -1.06 -17.14 9.06
CA GLU A 73 -0.72 -16.88 10.46
C GLU A 73 -1.96 -16.67 11.35
N MET A 74 -3.09 -16.26 10.77
CA MET A 74 -4.30 -15.97 11.52
C MET A 74 -5.01 -17.23 12.02
N ASN A 75 -5.39 -17.23 13.30
CA ASN A 75 -6.18 -18.30 13.90
C ASN A 75 -7.65 -18.24 13.43
N LEU A 76 -8.05 -19.19 12.57
CA LEU A 76 -9.40 -19.28 12.00
C LEU A 76 -10.51 -19.35 13.07
N PHE A 77 -10.25 -19.96 14.23
CA PHE A 77 -11.27 -20.09 15.28
C PHE A 77 -11.61 -18.74 15.91
N HIS A 78 -10.60 -17.89 16.16
CA HIS A 78 -10.81 -16.53 16.64
C HIS A 78 -11.52 -15.66 15.60
N VAL A 79 -11.24 -15.85 14.30
CA VAL A 79 -11.92 -15.09 13.25
C VAL A 79 -13.40 -15.42 13.16
N VAL A 80 -13.80 -16.68 13.41
CA VAL A 80 -15.21 -17.08 13.40
C VAL A 80 -15.94 -16.58 14.63
N GLU A 81 -15.33 -16.67 15.82
CA GLU A 81 -15.95 -16.28 17.09
C GLU A 81 -16.18 -14.76 17.19
N VAL A 82 -15.20 -13.96 16.78
CA VAL A 82 -15.31 -12.48 16.75
C VAL A 82 -15.91 -11.99 15.42
N GLY A 83 -16.09 -12.92 14.47
CA GLY A 83 -16.45 -12.68 13.08
C GLY A 83 -17.82 -12.05 12.94
N GLU A 84 -18.87 -12.62 13.55
CA GLU A 84 -20.25 -12.14 13.31
C GLU A 84 -20.44 -10.68 13.75
N GLN A 85 -19.98 -10.34 14.96
CA GLN A 85 -20.15 -8.99 15.48
C GLN A 85 -19.22 -7.98 14.78
N SER A 86 -17.98 -8.39 14.45
CA SER A 86 -17.05 -7.52 13.72
C SER A 86 -17.42 -7.35 12.25
N LEU A 87 -17.96 -8.38 11.59
CA LEU A 87 -18.43 -8.32 10.21
C LEU A 87 -19.52 -7.28 10.07
N TYR A 88 -20.49 -7.27 10.98
CA TYR A 88 -21.59 -6.30 10.90
C TYR A 88 -21.06 -4.86 10.99
N VAL A 89 -20.25 -4.55 12.00
CA VAL A 89 -19.65 -3.23 12.15
C VAL A 89 -18.80 -2.87 10.93
N MET A 90 -17.94 -3.79 10.49
CA MET A 90 -17.04 -3.59 9.36
C MET A 90 -17.80 -3.30 8.06
N VAL A 91 -18.88 -4.04 7.78
CA VAL A 91 -19.70 -3.80 6.57
C VAL A 91 -20.32 -2.41 6.60
N PHE A 92 -20.89 -1.98 7.72
CA PHE A 92 -21.48 -0.64 7.84
C PHE A 92 -20.43 0.46 7.76
N THR A 93 -19.30 0.32 8.45
CA THR A 93 -18.24 1.32 8.43
C THR A 93 -17.57 1.40 7.06
N LEU A 94 -17.31 0.26 6.42
CA LEU A 94 -16.75 0.24 5.06
C LEU A 94 -17.74 0.82 4.06
N ALA A 95 -19.02 0.45 4.12
CA ALA A 95 -20.03 1.02 3.23
C ALA A 95 -20.11 2.55 3.38
N ALA A 96 -20.14 3.06 4.61
CA ALA A 96 -20.12 4.50 4.88
C ALA A 96 -18.84 5.17 4.36
N ALA A 97 -17.67 4.57 4.63
CA ALA A 97 -16.39 5.10 4.18
C ALA A 97 -16.25 5.10 2.65
N PHE A 98 -16.66 4.03 1.97
CA PHE A 98 -16.67 3.95 0.51
C PHE A 98 -17.66 4.95 -0.11
N LEU A 99 -18.83 5.14 0.49
CA LEU A 99 -19.80 6.14 0.02
C LEU A 99 -19.23 7.55 0.17
N ALA A 100 -18.62 7.86 1.32
CA ALA A 100 -17.95 9.13 1.56
C ALA A 100 -16.79 9.36 0.58
N ALA A 101 -15.95 8.34 0.36
CA ALA A 101 -14.86 8.39 -0.61
C ALA A 101 -15.38 8.61 -2.04
N PHE A 102 -16.48 7.97 -2.42
CA PHE A 102 -17.10 8.16 -3.74
C PHE A 102 -17.63 9.58 -3.92
N VAL A 103 -18.34 10.11 -2.92
CA VAL A 103 -18.85 11.49 -2.97
C VAL A 103 -17.71 12.51 -3.00
N ALA A 104 -16.69 12.35 -2.15
CA ALA A 104 -15.53 13.22 -2.12
C ALA A 104 -14.72 13.15 -3.42
N GLY A 105 -14.49 11.94 -3.96
CA GLY A 105 -13.81 11.75 -5.24
C GLY A 105 -14.57 12.36 -6.41
N ARG A 106 -15.91 12.28 -6.40
CA ARG A 106 -16.78 12.94 -7.39
C ARG A 106 -16.67 14.46 -7.31
N LEU A 107 -16.66 15.03 -6.12
CA LEU A 107 -16.51 16.47 -5.86
C LEU A 107 -15.15 17.00 -6.32
N MET A 108 -14.09 16.21 -6.13
CA MET A 108 -12.73 16.57 -6.53
C MET A 108 -12.42 16.25 -8.01
N GLY A 109 -13.32 15.60 -8.73
CA GLY A 109 -13.14 15.24 -10.14
C GLY A 109 -12.09 14.14 -10.38
N LEU A 110 -11.87 13.25 -9.40
CA LEU A 110 -10.92 12.14 -9.53
C LEU A 110 -11.43 11.06 -10.49
N ASP A 111 -10.50 10.38 -11.16
CA ASP A 111 -10.78 9.17 -11.93
C ASP A 111 -11.39 8.07 -11.05
N ARG A 112 -12.21 7.21 -11.65
CA ARG A 112 -12.89 6.11 -10.94
C ARG A 112 -11.89 5.17 -10.26
N ASP A 113 -10.79 4.86 -10.94
CA ASP A 113 -9.75 3.97 -10.43
C ASP A 113 -9.06 4.57 -9.21
N MET A 114 -8.62 5.85 -9.28
CA MET A 114 -8.03 6.54 -8.13
C MET A 114 -9.00 6.66 -6.96
N THR A 115 -10.27 6.97 -7.23
CA THR A 115 -11.31 7.07 -6.19
C THR A 115 -11.50 5.73 -5.47
N ALA A 116 -11.54 4.62 -6.22
CA ALA A 116 -11.65 3.28 -5.66
C ALA A 116 -10.40 2.87 -4.87
N LEU A 117 -9.20 3.15 -5.38
CA LEU A 117 -7.93 2.85 -4.72
C LEU A 117 -7.77 3.64 -3.42
N VAL A 118 -7.98 4.96 -3.46
CA VAL A 118 -7.86 5.83 -2.28
C VAL A 118 -8.95 5.51 -1.26
N GLY A 119 -10.18 5.26 -1.72
CA GLY A 119 -11.30 4.84 -0.87
C GLY A 119 -11.01 3.53 -0.15
N ALA A 120 -10.60 2.49 -0.88
CA ALA A 120 -10.26 1.20 -0.31
C ALA A 120 -9.07 1.30 0.66
N GLY A 121 -8.02 2.04 0.28
CA GLY A 121 -6.86 2.24 1.13
C GLY A 121 -7.19 3.03 2.40
N THR A 122 -8.12 3.98 2.37
CA THR A 122 -8.50 4.76 3.56
C THR A 122 -9.42 3.95 4.47
N ALA A 123 -10.32 3.15 3.91
CA ALA A 123 -11.32 2.39 4.66
C ALA A 123 -10.78 1.09 5.30
N ILE A 124 -9.78 0.44 4.70
CA ILE A 124 -9.31 -0.91 5.10
C ILE A 124 -7.89 -0.90 5.69
N CYS A 125 -7.25 0.27 5.85
CA CYS A 125 -5.91 0.44 6.44
C CYS A 125 -4.71 0.29 5.49
N GLY A 126 -4.78 0.94 4.32
CA GLY A 126 -3.58 1.45 3.64
C GLY A 126 -3.15 0.76 2.35
N GLY A 127 -1.84 0.60 2.17
CA GLY A 127 -1.24 0.15 0.91
C GLY A 127 -1.53 -1.30 0.54
N SER A 128 -1.78 -2.18 1.53
CA SER A 128 -2.16 -3.58 1.31
C SER A 128 -3.54 -3.68 0.64
N ALA A 129 -4.50 -2.86 1.07
CA ALA A 129 -5.81 -2.76 0.45
C ALA A 129 -5.72 -2.27 -0.99
N ILE A 130 -4.89 -1.25 -1.25
CA ILE A 130 -4.64 -0.78 -2.62
C ILE A 130 -4.03 -1.90 -3.48
N ALA A 131 -3.04 -2.62 -2.97
CA ALA A 131 -2.38 -3.70 -3.69
C ALA A 131 -3.31 -4.88 -4.00
N ALA A 132 -4.30 -5.15 -3.13
CA ALA A 132 -5.33 -6.16 -3.33
C ALA A 132 -6.38 -5.73 -4.36
N VAL A 133 -6.85 -4.48 -4.30
CA VAL A 133 -7.91 -3.97 -5.18
C VAL A 133 -7.39 -3.64 -6.58
N ALA A 134 -6.16 -3.13 -6.71
CA ALA A 134 -5.54 -2.74 -7.97
C ALA A 134 -5.65 -3.78 -9.11
N PRO A 135 -5.29 -5.08 -8.91
CA PRO A 135 -5.44 -6.09 -9.95
C PRO A 135 -6.91 -6.43 -10.26
N VAL A 136 -7.83 -6.28 -9.31
CA VAL A 136 -9.25 -6.59 -9.48
C VAL A 136 -9.94 -5.57 -10.37
N ILE A 137 -9.60 -4.29 -10.23
CA ILE A 137 -10.17 -3.19 -11.02
C ILE A 137 -9.36 -2.86 -12.27
N GLY A 138 -8.21 -3.52 -12.49
CA GLY A 138 -7.34 -3.25 -13.63
C GLY A 138 -6.63 -1.89 -13.60
N ALA A 139 -6.38 -1.36 -12.39
CA ALA A 139 -5.80 -0.02 -12.24
C ALA A 139 -4.38 0.10 -12.82
N LYS A 140 -4.08 1.26 -13.39
CA LYS A 140 -2.76 1.58 -13.94
C LYS A 140 -1.74 1.69 -12.81
N ASP A 141 -0.51 1.23 -13.06
CA ASP A 141 0.57 1.29 -12.04
C ASP A 141 0.82 2.72 -11.55
N ARG A 142 0.64 3.73 -12.42
CA ARG A 142 0.73 5.15 -12.03
C ARG A 142 -0.28 5.50 -10.94
N ASP A 143 -1.53 5.09 -11.11
CA ASP A 143 -2.62 5.43 -10.20
C ASP A 143 -2.45 4.73 -8.86
N VAL A 144 -2.04 3.46 -8.89
CA VAL A 144 -1.66 2.69 -7.69
C VAL A 144 -0.56 3.39 -6.90
N VAL A 145 0.52 3.81 -7.57
CA VAL A 145 1.66 4.47 -6.91
C VAL A 145 1.24 5.82 -6.31
N ILE A 146 0.44 6.62 -7.04
CA ILE A 146 -0.07 7.91 -6.56
C ILE A 146 -1.00 7.73 -5.36
N SER A 147 -1.91 6.75 -5.41
CA SER A 147 -2.81 6.44 -4.30
C SER A 147 -2.04 6.00 -3.05
N ILE A 148 -1.07 5.08 -3.20
CA ILE A 148 -0.23 4.63 -2.08
C ILE A 148 0.52 5.82 -1.47
N ALA A 149 1.19 6.63 -2.29
CA ALA A 149 1.95 7.78 -1.82
C ALA A 149 1.07 8.78 -1.07
N THR A 150 -0.11 9.12 -1.61
CA THR A 150 -1.06 10.05 -1.00
C THR A 150 -1.56 9.53 0.36
N ILE A 151 -1.95 8.26 0.46
CA ILE A 151 -2.45 7.69 1.72
C ILE A 151 -1.36 7.69 2.79
N PHE A 152 -0.15 7.24 2.45
CA PHE A 152 0.94 7.24 3.41
C PHE A 152 1.32 8.67 3.82
N PHE A 153 1.30 9.64 2.91
CA PHE A 153 1.53 11.03 3.24
C PHE A 153 0.52 11.56 4.27
N PHE A 154 -0.77 11.32 4.07
CA PHE A 154 -1.79 11.69 5.05
C PHE A 154 -1.70 10.88 6.35
N ASN A 155 -1.30 9.62 6.29
CA ASN A 155 -1.07 8.80 7.48
C ASN A 155 0.04 9.39 8.36
N VAL A 156 1.13 9.85 7.76
CA VAL A 156 2.20 10.57 8.47
C VAL A 156 1.68 11.83 9.13
N ILE A 157 0.92 12.64 8.40
CA ILE A 157 0.34 13.87 8.95
C ILE A 157 -0.56 13.54 10.15
N ALA A 158 -1.38 12.48 10.04
CA ALA A 158 -2.28 12.05 11.12
C ALA A 158 -1.53 11.53 12.36
N VAL A 159 -0.30 11.04 12.24
CA VAL A 159 0.53 10.65 13.40
C VAL A 159 1.05 11.86 14.17
N PHE A 160 1.26 13.00 13.48
CA PHE A 160 1.74 14.24 14.09
C PHE A 160 0.64 15.14 14.65
N LEU A 161 -0.62 14.88 14.32
CA LEU A 161 -1.83 15.62 14.73
C LEU A 161 -2.51 14.93 15.91
#